data_AF-A0A2D5GV87-F1
#
_entry.id   AF-A0A2D5GV87-F1
#
_cell.length_a   1.000
_cell.length_b   1.000
_cell.length_c   1.000
_cell.angle_alpha   90.00
_cell.angle_beta   90.00
_cell.angle_gamma   90.00
#
_symmetry.space_group_name_H-M   'P 1'
#
loop_
_entity.id
_entity.type
_entity.pdbx_description
1 polymer ?
#
loop_
_entity_poly.entity_id
_entity_poly.type
_entity_poly.pdbx_seq_one_letter_code
_entity_poly.pdbx_strand_id
1 'polypeptide(L)'
;MTNSTRLLRWLTPPVRQERDDWTLLRTCADSSERLAADSEALRRLRISYRELNQQNQELKITPQHKVLIQLQARVQVILLRCRLYLDPQPTHSVSQLQEPILARILDYLREEQRYIRQQMLLSQTTQHYVRQLKVATQDVWTKTHCSPNLLLNLIRKIKNDDVHLHQPGEFLFASLNDIQEMTSEQIPDSDLSVYLRGLETARLIFFVSRRRIAWQESCELLMIAGLLHDLGWLMIKPTKNTRGEKLKTDPSEIEQGHPVLGAALLGGLRGFPGDSYLTEVISQHHERLDGTGYPRGLHTSALGEYSRRLAVACRFLELKNSERELTADGIRTFEREEVAFAAALQLFRESRRGEWDETVVDQFLSALDESLLQVLIETDRHNDPFTLKRFQQQRRDEAHELIPPPHFTMDAATTESANLTENHSKL
;
A
#
# COMPACT_ATOMS: atom_id res chain seq x y z
N MET A 1 24.47 -1.48 -2.77
CA MET A 1 23.13 -0.92 -2.53
C MET A 1 22.81 -1.02 -1.05
N THR A 2 22.57 0.11 -0.40
CA THR A 2 22.16 0.22 1.01
C THR A 2 20.73 -0.32 1.20
N ASN A 3 20.43 -0.80 2.41
CA ASN A 3 19.17 -1.43 2.85
C ASN A 3 17.84 -0.68 2.56
N SER A 4 17.88 0.48 1.90
CA SER A 4 16.75 1.40 1.74
C SER A 4 15.67 0.89 0.78
N THR A 5 15.95 -0.03 -0.15
CA THR A 5 14.91 -0.53 -1.08
C THR A 5 13.97 -1.59 -0.48
N ARG A 6 14.19 -2.04 0.77
CA ARG A 6 13.27 -2.97 1.47
C ARG A 6 12.07 -2.26 2.10
N LEU A 7 12.14 -0.94 2.34
CA LEU A 7 11.02 -0.11 2.82
C LEU A 7 9.94 0.09 1.76
N LEU A 8 10.21 -0.30 0.50
CA LEU A 8 9.38 -0.08 -0.68
C LEU A 8 8.64 -1.35 -1.16
N ARG A 9 8.50 -2.38 -0.32
CA ARG A 9 7.77 -3.63 -0.69
C ARG A 9 6.32 -3.37 -1.15
N TRP A 10 5.76 -2.23 -0.75
CA TRP A 10 4.43 -1.75 -1.12
C TRP A 10 4.40 -0.77 -2.31
N LEU A 11 5.56 -0.45 -2.91
CA LEU A 11 5.70 0.31 -4.16
C LEU A 11 6.29 -0.55 -5.30
N THR A 12 6.82 -1.75 -4.99
CA THR A 12 7.37 -2.68 -5.99
C THR A 12 7.16 -4.14 -5.57
N PRO A 13 6.47 -4.99 -6.36
CA PRO A 13 6.11 -6.35 -5.92
C PRO A 13 7.32 -7.31 -5.82
N PRO A 14 7.49 -8.05 -4.70
CA PRO A 14 8.53 -9.07 -4.55
C PRO A 14 8.20 -10.41 -5.24
N VAL A 15 6.94 -10.59 -5.68
CA VAL A 15 6.46 -11.85 -6.29
C VAL A 15 7.20 -12.19 -7.58
N ARG A 16 7.64 -11.19 -8.35
CA ARG A 16 8.45 -11.40 -9.56
C ARG A 16 9.87 -11.88 -9.23
N GLN A 17 10.45 -11.39 -8.14
CA GLN A 17 11.83 -11.71 -7.77
C GLN A 17 12.02 -13.18 -7.38
N GLU A 18 11.11 -13.75 -6.59
CA GLU A 18 11.20 -15.18 -6.21
C GLU A 18 11.05 -16.12 -7.43
N ARG A 19 10.15 -15.79 -8.37
CA ARG A 19 9.98 -16.56 -9.60
C ARG A 19 11.22 -16.49 -10.50
N ASP A 20 11.82 -15.31 -10.62
CA ASP A 20 13.05 -15.10 -11.38
C ASP A 20 14.22 -15.86 -10.73
N ASP A 21 14.33 -15.84 -9.40
CA ASP A 21 15.32 -16.60 -8.65
C ASP A 21 15.18 -18.11 -8.87
N TRP A 22 13.97 -18.68 -8.90
CA TRP A 22 13.79 -20.10 -9.27
C TRP A 22 14.13 -20.42 -10.72
N THR A 23 14.03 -19.45 -11.62
CA THR A 23 14.41 -19.63 -13.03
C THR A 23 15.93 -19.64 -13.12
N LEU A 24 16.60 -18.68 -12.49
CA LEU A 24 18.05 -18.59 -12.40
C LEU A 24 18.67 -19.83 -11.72
N LEU A 25 18.07 -20.30 -10.63
CA LEU A 25 18.54 -21.47 -9.89
C LEU A 25 18.59 -22.73 -10.76
N ARG A 26 17.60 -22.89 -11.66
CA ARG A 26 17.55 -24.01 -12.61
C ARG A 26 18.57 -23.87 -13.73
N THR A 27 18.80 -22.67 -14.25
CA THR A 27 19.76 -22.45 -15.34
C THR A 27 21.22 -22.54 -14.89
N CYS A 28 21.53 -22.26 -13.62
CA CYS A 28 22.88 -22.31 -13.07
C CYS A 28 23.34 -23.71 -12.62
N ALA A 29 22.53 -24.75 -12.81
CA ALA A 29 22.78 -26.09 -12.26
C ALA A 29 23.93 -26.84 -12.98
N ASP A 30 24.13 -26.60 -14.29
CA ASP A 30 25.00 -27.42 -15.13
C ASP A 30 26.44 -26.89 -15.28
N SER A 31 26.73 -25.66 -14.82
CA SER A 31 27.96 -24.94 -15.19
C SER A 31 28.93 -24.59 -14.07
N SER A 32 28.72 -25.05 -12.82
CA SER A 32 29.58 -24.65 -11.69
C SER A 32 29.89 -25.74 -10.68
N GLU A 33 31.02 -25.60 -9.99
CA GLU A 33 31.50 -26.51 -8.95
C GLU A 33 30.50 -26.69 -7.80
N ARG A 34 30.34 -27.93 -7.35
CA ARG A 34 29.42 -28.30 -6.27
C ARG A 34 30.01 -27.94 -4.92
N LEU A 35 29.18 -27.42 -4.02
CA LEU A 35 29.59 -27.20 -2.64
C LEU A 35 29.80 -28.53 -1.92
N ALA A 36 30.85 -28.60 -1.10
CA ALA A 36 31.05 -29.71 -0.19
C ALA A 36 29.86 -29.81 0.79
N ALA A 37 29.47 -31.05 1.10
CA ALA A 37 28.28 -31.34 1.92
C ALA A 37 28.36 -30.75 3.34
N ASP A 38 29.57 -30.52 3.82
CA ASP A 38 29.92 -30.00 5.14
C ASP A 38 30.33 -28.51 5.10
N SER A 39 30.26 -27.85 3.95
CA SER A 39 30.58 -26.43 3.81
C SER A 39 29.72 -25.55 4.72
N GLU A 40 30.34 -24.49 5.26
CA GLU A 40 29.66 -23.56 6.17
C GLU A 40 28.48 -22.84 5.50
N ALA A 41 28.61 -22.50 4.22
CA ALA A 41 27.52 -21.90 3.45
C ALA A 41 26.29 -22.81 3.39
N LEU A 42 26.48 -24.09 3.05
CA LEU A 42 25.38 -25.05 2.99
C LEU A 42 24.79 -25.35 4.37
N ARG A 43 25.60 -25.39 5.43
CA ARG A 43 25.12 -25.52 6.82
C ARG A 43 24.19 -24.37 7.21
N ARG A 44 24.58 -23.12 6.92
CA ARG A 44 23.76 -21.93 7.19
C ARG A 44 22.41 -21.97 6.46
N LEU A 45 22.41 -22.32 5.18
CA LEU A 45 21.16 -22.47 4.42
C LEU A 45 20.24 -23.55 5.02
N ARG A 46 20.80 -24.71 5.40
CA ARG A 46 20.03 -25.79 6.03
C ARG A 46 19.43 -25.40 7.37
N ILE A 47 20.17 -24.67 8.20
CA ILE A 47 19.66 -24.15 9.49
C ILE A 47 18.49 -23.20 9.23
N SER A 48 18.69 -22.20 8.36
CA SER A 48 17.64 -21.24 8.03
C SER A 48 16.40 -21.90 7.43
N TYR A 49 16.56 -22.91 6.58
CA TYR A 49 15.43 -23.67 6.02
C TYR A 49 14.64 -24.40 7.11
N ARG A 50 15.31 -25.09 8.04
CA ARG A 50 14.65 -25.81 9.14
C ARG A 50 13.85 -24.87 10.03
N GLU A 51 14.45 -23.73 10.40
CA GLU A 51 13.78 -22.71 11.20
C GLU A 51 12.52 -22.19 10.50
N LEU A 52 12.61 -21.80 9.23
CA LEU A 52 11.47 -21.30 8.46
C LEU A 52 10.38 -22.37 8.28
N ASN A 53 10.77 -23.62 8.07
CA ASN A 53 9.83 -24.72 7.92
C ASN A 53 9.09 -25.04 9.23
N GLN A 54 9.80 -25.09 10.36
CA GLN A 54 9.19 -25.24 11.68
C GLN A 54 8.23 -24.08 11.99
N GLN A 55 8.70 -22.85 11.76
CA GLN A 55 7.90 -21.65 11.92
C GLN A 55 6.62 -21.65 11.08
N ASN A 56 6.64 -22.24 9.87
CA ASN A 56 5.46 -22.35 9.02
C ASN A 56 4.43 -23.34 9.57
N GLN A 57 4.90 -24.45 10.14
CA GLN A 57 4.07 -25.50 10.74
C GLN A 57 3.40 -25.04 12.03
N GLU A 58 4.10 -24.22 12.82
CA GLU A 58 3.60 -23.66 14.08
C GLU A 58 2.63 -22.48 13.85
N LEU A 59 2.61 -21.88 12.66
CA LEU A 59 1.78 -20.73 12.34
C LEU A 59 0.30 -21.13 12.24
N LYS A 60 -0.50 -20.66 13.22
CA LYS A 60 -1.95 -20.93 13.30
C LYS A 60 -2.73 -19.70 12.87
N ILE A 61 -3.31 -19.75 11.68
CA ILE A 61 -4.13 -18.68 11.12
C ILE A 61 -5.61 -19.05 11.32
N THR A 62 -6.43 -18.12 11.80
CA THR A 62 -7.86 -18.39 12.00
C THR A 62 -8.61 -18.44 10.65
N PRO A 63 -9.69 -19.21 10.52
CA PRO A 63 -10.39 -19.39 9.24
C PRO A 63 -10.91 -18.12 8.57
N GLN A 64 -11.13 -17.04 9.34
CA GLN A 64 -11.56 -15.74 8.83
C GLN A 64 -10.48 -15.04 7.98
N HIS A 65 -9.20 -15.39 8.15
CA HIS A 65 -8.09 -14.77 7.42
C HIS A 65 -7.77 -15.52 6.11
N LYS A 66 -8.73 -15.57 5.18
CA LYS A 66 -8.63 -16.36 3.94
C LYS A 66 -7.40 -16.00 3.11
N VAL A 67 -7.07 -14.71 3.02
CA VAL A 67 -5.91 -14.23 2.26
C VAL A 67 -4.60 -14.71 2.91
N LEU A 68 -4.49 -14.63 4.23
CA LEU A 68 -3.29 -15.06 4.94
C LEU A 68 -3.08 -16.58 4.87
N ILE A 69 -4.17 -17.36 4.85
CA ILE A 69 -4.12 -18.82 4.63
C ILE A 69 -3.54 -19.13 3.25
N GLN A 70 -3.95 -18.39 2.20
CA GLN A 70 -3.39 -18.56 0.86
C GLN A 70 -1.90 -18.22 0.80
N LEU A 71 -1.47 -17.14 1.48
CA LEU A 71 -0.05 -16.79 1.59
C LEU A 71 0.76 -17.86 2.31
N GLN A 72 0.25 -18.40 3.44
CA GLN A 72 0.89 -19.51 4.15
C GLN A 72 1.02 -20.76 3.26
N ALA A 73 -0.01 -21.08 2.48
CA ALA A 73 0.04 -22.20 1.52
C ALA A 73 1.12 -21.97 0.44
N ARG A 74 1.28 -20.75 -0.06
CA ARG A 74 2.36 -20.40 -1.00
C ARG A 74 3.74 -20.58 -0.36
N VAL A 75 3.94 -20.08 0.86
CA VAL A 75 5.18 -20.27 1.62
C VAL A 75 5.48 -21.77 1.78
N GLN A 76 4.48 -22.59 2.09
CA GLN A 76 4.62 -24.03 2.21
C GLN A 76 5.07 -24.69 0.89
N VAL A 77 4.53 -24.27 -0.26
CA VAL A 77 4.94 -24.79 -1.57
C VAL A 77 6.39 -24.46 -1.87
N ILE A 78 6.85 -23.25 -1.56
CA ILE A 78 8.24 -22.84 -1.80
C ILE A 78 9.19 -23.62 -0.86
N LEU A 79 8.84 -23.78 0.41
CA LEU A 79 9.59 -24.62 1.36
C LEU A 79 9.73 -26.06 0.86
N LEU A 80 8.67 -26.65 0.32
CA LEU A 80 8.71 -28.00 -0.27
C LEU A 80 9.67 -28.09 -1.46
N ARG A 81 9.85 -27.02 -2.24
CA ARG A 81 10.87 -26.98 -3.30
C ARG A 81 12.28 -26.85 -2.74
N CYS A 82 12.48 -25.99 -1.74
CA CYS A 82 13.77 -25.83 -1.06
C CYS A 82 14.25 -27.14 -0.42
N ARG A 83 13.32 -27.97 0.05
CA ARG A 83 13.61 -29.31 0.58
C ARG A 83 14.48 -30.16 -0.35
N LEU A 84 14.27 -30.08 -1.67
CA LEU A 84 15.04 -30.86 -2.65
C LEU A 84 16.57 -30.62 -2.56
N TYR A 85 16.96 -29.45 -2.06
CA TYR A 85 18.36 -29.01 -1.92
C TYR A 85 18.84 -28.99 -0.46
N LEU A 86 17.95 -28.72 0.50
CA LEU A 86 18.31 -28.35 1.88
C LEU A 86 17.86 -29.35 2.96
N ASP A 87 17.19 -30.45 2.60
CA ASP A 87 16.90 -31.52 3.56
C ASP A 87 18.20 -32.21 4.05
N PRO A 88 18.17 -32.98 5.16
CA PRO A 88 19.30 -33.80 5.59
C PRO A 88 19.76 -34.82 4.53
N GLN A 89 18.83 -35.32 3.71
CA GLN A 89 19.09 -36.19 2.56
C GLN A 89 18.53 -35.53 1.30
N PRO A 90 19.23 -34.53 0.73
CA PRO A 90 18.73 -33.79 -0.42
C PRO A 90 18.85 -34.64 -1.68
N THR A 91 17.90 -34.46 -2.61
CA THR A 91 17.94 -35.11 -3.94
C THR A 91 18.81 -34.35 -4.93
N HIS A 92 19.06 -33.07 -4.67
CA HIS A 92 19.88 -32.18 -5.50
C HIS A 92 21.08 -31.68 -4.71
N SER A 93 22.25 -31.67 -5.34
CA SER A 93 23.42 -30.96 -4.84
C SER A 93 23.31 -29.47 -5.11
N VAL A 94 23.88 -28.64 -4.23
CA VAL A 94 23.94 -27.18 -4.40
C VAL A 94 25.30 -26.79 -4.97
N SER A 95 25.30 -25.98 -6.02
CA SER A 95 26.53 -25.40 -6.58
C SER A 95 26.89 -24.04 -5.96
N GLN A 96 28.13 -23.58 -6.17
CA GLN A 96 28.56 -22.25 -5.69
C GLN A 96 27.69 -21.11 -6.25
N LEU A 97 27.20 -21.23 -7.49
CA LEU A 97 26.31 -20.23 -8.09
C LEU A 97 24.87 -20.30 -7.57
N GLN A 98 24.42 -21.48 -7.14
CA GLN A 98 23.06 -21.67 -6.60
C GLN A 98 22.92 -21.22 -5.14
N GLU A 99 23.99 -21.27 -4.36
CA GLU A 99 24.03 -20.87 -2.95
C GLU A 99 23.43 -19.47 -2.70
N PRO A 100 23.90 -18.39 -3.37
CA PRO A 100 23.36 -17.06 -3.10
C PRO A 100 21.91 -16.90 -3.60
N ILE A 101 21.46 -17.73 -4.55
CA ILE A 101 20.08 -17.71 -5.05
C ILE A 101 19.16 -18.37 -4.02
N LEU A 102 19.54 -19.52 -3.47
CA LEU A 102 18.82 -20.17 -2.37
C LEU A 102 18.73 -19.25 -1.14
N ALA A 103 19.81 -18.55 -0.82
CA ALA A 103 19.81 -17.56 0.27
C ALA A 103 18.72 -16.49 0.07
N ARG A 104 18.61 -15.92 -1.15
CA ARG A 104 17.56 -14.93 -1.48
C ARG A 104 16.15 -15.51 -1.37
N ILE A 105 15.94 -16.74 -1.81
CA ILE A 105 14.64 -17.43 -1.69
C ILE A 105 14.27 -17.63 -0.21
N LEU A 106 15.21 -18.03 0.65
CA LEU A 106 14.96 -18.17 2.09
C LEU A 106 14.70 -16.82 2.76
N ASP A 107 15.40 -15.76 2.35
CA ASP A 107 15.14 -14.39 2.80
C ASP A 107 13.72 -13.94 2.41
N TYR A 108 13.30 -14.21 1.17
CA TYR A 108 11.93 -13.94 0.73
C TYR A 108 10.90 -14.65 1.63
N LEU A 109 11.09 -15.94 1.91
CA LEU A 109 10.19 -16.70 2.79
C LEU A 109 10.13 -16.12 4.21
N ARG A 110 11.27 -15.67 4.76
CA ARG A 110 11.32 -15.04 6.07
C ARG A 110 10.48 -13.77 6.12
N GLU A 111 10.58 -12.95 5.07
CA GLU A 111 9.80 -11.70 4.98
C GLU A 111 8.31 -11.95 4.72
N GLU A 112 7.93 -12.98 3.96
CA GLU A 112 6.53 -13.41 3.82
C GLU A 112 5.95 -13.86 5.16
N GLN A 113 6.67 -14.70 5.91
CA GLN A 113 6.21 -15.15 7.22
C GLN A 113 6.16 -14.03 8.26
N ARG A 114 7.07 -13.04 8.20
CA ARG A 114 6.99 -11.82 9.01
C ARG A 114 5.72 -11.04 8.68
N TYR A 115 5.47 -10.82 7.38
CA TYR A 115 4.29 -10.10 6.91
C TYR A 115 3.00 -10.76 7.38
N ILE A 116 2.85 -12.09 7.25
CA ILE A 116 1.66 -12.81 7.72
C ILE A 116 1.41 -12.54 9.22
N ARG A 117 2.45 -12.65 10.07
CA ARG A 117 2.31 -12.40 11.52
C ARG A 117 1.92 -10.96 11.84
N GLN A 118 2.48 -10.00 11.11
CA GLN A 118 2.14 -8.59 11.27
C GLN A 118 0.69 -8.32 10.87
N GLN A 119 0.23 -8.88 9.74
CA GLN A 119 -1.16 -8.73 9.30
C GLN A 119 -2.15 -9.35 10.29
N MET A 120 -1.83 -10.50 10.89
CA MET A 120 -2.67 -11.09 11.95
C MET A 120 -2.80 -10.15 13.16
N LEU A 121 -1.69 -9.56 13.59
CA LEU A 121 -1.68 -8.61 14.71
C LEU A 121 -2.45 -7.32 14.36
N LEU A 122 -2.32 -6.85 13.12
CA LEU A 122 -3.02 -5.68 12.61
C LEU A 122 -4.53 -5.91 12.59
N SER A 123 -4.99 -7.06 12.11
CA SER A 123 -6.41 -7.40 12.13
C SER A 123 -6.95 -7.35 13.56
N GLN A 124 -6.21 -7.90 14.54
CA GLN A 124 -6.61 -7.89 15.95
C GLN A 124 -6.68 -6.47 16.55
N THR A 125 -5.64 -5.65 16.35
CA THR A 125 -5.60 -4.27 16.86
C THR A 125 -6.68 -3.41 16.18
N THR A 126 -6.86 -3.58 14.87
CA THR A 126 -7.91 -2.89 14.10
C THR A 126 -9.29 -3.25 14.61
N GLN A 127 -9.57 -4.53 14.83
CA GLN A 127 -10.84 -4.98 15.41
C GLN A 127 -11.09 -4.35 16.79
N HIS A 128 -10.05 -4.27 17.61
CA HIS A 128 -10.12 -3.64 18.93
C HIS A 128 -10.43 -2.14 18.85
N TYR A 129 -9.73 -1.41 17.98
CA TYR A 129 -9.91 0.03 17.79
C TYR A 129 -11.26 0.37 17.16
N VAL A 130 -11.71 -0.39 16.16
CA VAL A 130 -13.04 -0.22 15.56
C VAL A 130 -14.15 -0.39 16.60
N ARG A 131 -14.06 -1.40 17.47
CA ARG A 131 -15.03 -1.57 18.58
C ARG A 131 -15.03 -0.37 19.52
N GLN A 132 -13.86 0.16 19.87
CA GLN A 132 -13.77 1.35 20.73
C GLN A 132 -14.31 2.60 20.03
N LEU A 133 -14.00 2.78 18.75
CA LEU A 133 -14.51 3.89 17.96
C LEU A 133 -16.04 3.83 17.90
N LYS A 134 -16.62 2.67 17.58
CA LYS A 134 -18.07 2.45 17.61
C LYS A 134 -18.69 2.81 18.97
N VAL A 135 -18.08 2.38 20.08
CA VAL A 135 -18.57 2.72 21.44
C VAL A 135 -18.44 4.23 21.68
N ALA A 136 -17.34 4.84 21.26
CA ALA A 136 -17.11 6.27 21.41
C ALA A 136 -18.09 7.11 20.58
N THR A 137 -18.57 6.58 19.47
CA THR A 137 -19.56 7.16 18.56
C THR A 137 -20.96 6.55 18.74
N GLN A 138 -21.22 5.89 19.87
CA GLN A 138 -22.53 5.30 20.12
C GLN A 138 -23.58 6.40 20.34
N ASP A 139 -24.80 6.20 19.83
CA ASP A 139 -25.93 7.15 19.92
C ASP A 139 -25.75 8.49 19.17
N VAL A 140 -24.92 8.52 18.12
CA VAL A 140 -24.84 9.62 17.11
C VAL A 140 -26.22 10.09 16.64
N TRP A 141 -27.24 9.22 16.64
CA TRP A 141 -28.62 9.51 16.21
C TRP A 141 -29.53 10.20 17.25
N THR A 142 -29.33 9.97 18.56
CA THR A 142 -30.34 10.30 19.57
C THR A 142 -29.85 11.21 20.69
N LYS A 143 -28.53 11.29 20.93
CA LYS A 143 -27.98 11.94 22.13
C LYS A 143 -26.92 12.99 21.87
N THR A 144 -26.57 13.34 20.63
CA THR A 144 -25.55 14.38 20.33
C THR A 144 -24.21 14.15 21.06
N HIS A 145 -23.79 12.90 21.27
CA HIS A 145 -22.59 12.63 22.07
C HIS A 145 -21.67 11.66 21.33
N CYS A 146 -20.49 12.13 20.92
CA CYS A 146 -19.31 11.28 20.91
C CYS A 146 -18.55 11.53 22.21
N SER A 147 -18.01 10.49 22.83
CA SER A 147 -17.26 10.62 24.09
C SER A 147 -15.83 11.11 23.82
N PRO A 148 -15.47 12.37 24.14
CA PRO A 148 -14.15 12.90 23.82
C PRO A 148 -13.06 12.14 24.55
N ASN A 149 -13.31 11.72 25.79
CA ASN A 149 -12.36 10.95 26.58
C ASN A 149 -12.06 9.57 25.97
N LEU A 150 -13.07 8.88 25.43
CA LEU A 150 -12.85 7.59 24.75
C LEU A 150 -12.05 7.77 23.47
N LEU A 151 -12.35 8.81 22.68
CA LEU A 151 -11.61 9.13 21.45
C LEU A 151 -10.16 9.54 21.74
N LEU A 152 -9.93 10.41 22.72
CA LEU A 152 -8.58 10.81 23.13
C LEU A 152 -7.77 9.61 23.68
N ASN A 153 -8.42 8.71 24.43
CA ASN A 153 -7.77 7.46 24.87
C ASN A 153 -7.45 6.53 23.70
N LEU A 154 -8.34 6.41 22.71
CA LEU A 154 -8.09 5.65 21.50
C LEU A 154 -6.89 6.24 20.73
N ILE A 155 -6.85 7.56 20.56
CA ILE A 155 -5.71 8.27 19.95
C ILE A 155 -4.40 7.97 20.69
N ARG A 156 -4.40 8.05 22.03
CA ARG A 156 -3.21 7.70 22.84
C ARG A 156 -2.77 6.25 22.61
N LYS A 157 -3.70 5.31 22.56
CA LYS A 157 -3.40 3.90 22.26
C LYS A 157 -2.83 3.72 20.87
N ILE A 158 -3.40 4.39 19.85
CA ILE A 158 -2.83 4.37 18.50
C ILE A 158 -1.39 4.88 18.57
N LYS A 159 -1.16 6.09 19.11
CA LYS A 159 0.16 6.73 19.16
C LYS A 159 1.25 5.90 19.87
N ASN A 160 0.87 5.19 20.93
CA ASN A 160 1.83 4.57 21.85
C ASN A 160 1.91 3.04 21.75
N ASP A 161 0.80 2.38 21.41
CA ASP A 161 0.66 0.92 21.50
C ASP A 161 0.51 0.25 20.13
N ASP A 162 0.23 1.02 19.06
CA ASP A 162 0.03 0.46 17.73
C ASP A 162 1.37 0.20 17.02
N VAL A 163 1.74 -1.08 17.01
CA VAL A 163 3.01 -1.56 16.45
C VAL A 163 3.14 -1.33 14.94
N HIS A 164 2.03 -1.14 14.22
CA HIS A 164 2.03 -1.00 12.76
C HIS A 164 2.46 0.38 12.29
N LEU A 165 2.60 1.34 13.22
CA LEU A 165 3.00 2.71 12.91
C LEU A 165 4.49 2.84 12.54
N HIS A 166 5.27 1.77 12.70
CA HIS A 166 6.68 1.78 12.34
C HIS A 166 6.93 1.46 10.85
N GLN A 167 5.97 0.81 10.18
CA GLN A 167 6.07 0.45 8.77
C GLN A 167 4.72 0.69 8.07
N PRO A 168 4.61 1.67 7.16
CA PRO A 168 3.33 2.05 6.57
C PRO A 168 2.71 0.93 5.73
N GLY A 169 3.55 0.10 5.10
CA GLY A 169 3.11 -1.08 4.35
C GLY A 169 2.40 -2.14 5.19
N GLU A 170 2.51 -2.10 6.52
CA GLU A 170 1.75 -3.01 7.37
C GLU A 170 0.27 -2.59 7.41
N PHE A 171 -0.04 -1.35 7.78
CA PHE A 171 -1.44 -0.93 7.96
C PHE A 171 -2.14 -0.49 6.67
N LEU A 172 -1.43 0.05 5.68
CA LEU A 172 -2.03 0.52 4.42
C LEU A 172 -2.56 -0.63 3.55
N PHE A 173 -2.15 -1.88 3.79
CA PHE A 173 -2.55 -3.04 2.98
C PHE A 173 -3.30 -4.09 3.79
N ALA A 174 -3.82 -3.69 4.96
CA ALA A 174 -4.71 -4.53 5.75
C ALA A 174 -5.81 -5.13 4.85
N SER A 175 -6.07 -6.43 4.98
CA SER A 175 -7.21 -7.04 4.30
C SER A 175 -8.51 -6.53 4.95
N LEU A 176 -9.13 -5.52 4.33
CA LEU A 176 -10.44 -5.01 4.75
C LEU A 176 -11.49 -6.14 4.81
N ASN A 177 -11.41 -7.10 3.88
CA ASN A 177 -12.29 -8.27 3.84
C ASN A 177 -12.15 -9.15 5.08
N ASP A 178 -10.93 -9.37 5.57
CA ASP A 178 -10.70 -10.20 6.76
C ASP A 178 -11.29 -9.49 7.99
N ILE A 179 -11.13 -8.17 8.08
CA ILE A 179 -11.69 -7.38 9.17
C ILE A 179 -13.22 -7.37 9.11
N GLN A 180 -13.80 -7.22 7.91
CA GLN A 180 -15.24 -7.35 7.66
C GLN A 180 -15.76 -8.71 8.12
N GLU A 181 -15.16 -9.81 7.68
CA GLU A 181 -15.55 -11.15 8.13
C GLU A 181 -15.44 -11.32 9.67
N MET A 182 -14.47 -10.67 10.31
CA MET A 182 -14.26 -10.72 11.76
C MET A 182 -15.20 -9.80 12.57
N THR A 183 -15.89 -8.85 11.96
CA THR A 183 -16.70 -7.83 12.66
C THR A 183 -18.13 -7.69 12.16
N SER A 184 -18.49 -8.34 11.07
CA SER A 184 -19.80 -8.29 10.41
C SER A 184 -20.97 -8.67 11.32
N GLU A 185 -20.77 -9.58 12.28
CA GLU A 185 -21.81 -9.95 13.26
C GLU A 185 -22.18 -8.79 14.22
N GLN A 186 -21.32 -7.78 14.35
CA GLN A 186 -21.45 -6.70 15.34
C GLN A 186 -21.70 -5.33 14.72
N ILE A 187 -21.31 -5.11 13.45
CA ILE A 187 -21.35 -3.80 12.78
C ILE A 187 -21.77 -4.03 11.33
N PRO A 188 -22.81 -3.33 10.82
CA PRO A 188 -23.14 -3.37 9.39
C PRO A 188 -21.94 -2.98 8.52
N ASP A 189 -21.77 -3.64 7.37
CA ASP A 189 -20.61 -3.42 6.49
C ASP A 189 -20.46 -1.94 6.06
N SER A 190 -21.58 -1.24 5.82
CA SER A 190 -21.61 0.19 5.52
C SER A 190 -20.96 1.02 6.62
N ASP A 191 -21.31 0.75 7.87
CA ASP A 191 -20.85 1.49 9.04
C ASP A 191 -19.40 1.12 9.37
N LEU A 192 -19.06 -0.16 9.21
CA LEU A 192 -17.71 -0.66 9.39
C LEU A 192 -16.73 0.03 8.43
N SER A 193 -17.11 0.25 7.17
CA SER A 193 -16.29 0.95 6.19
C SER A 193 -15.92 2.38 6.64
N VAL A 194 -16.84 3.07 7.33
CA VAL A 194 -16.62 4.41 7.88
C VAL A 194 -15.57 4.37 8.99
N TYR A 195 -15.71 3.42 9.92
CA TYR A 195 -14.75 3.27 11.03
C TYR A 195 -13.37 2.85 10.55
N LEU A 196 -13.28 1.98 9.54
CA LEU A 196 -12.02 1.54 8.96
C LEU A 196 -11.30 2.67 8.25
N ARG A 197 -12.00 3.46 7.42
CA ARG A 197 -11.45 4.66 6.77
C ARG A 197 -10.93 5.65 7.80
N GLY A 198 -11.70 5.89 8.85
CA GLY A 198 -11.28 6.78 9.94
C GLY A 198 -9.99 6.32 10.62
N LEU A 199 -9.91 5.03 10.98
CA LEU A 199 -8.74 4.45 11.62
C LEU A 199 -7.50 4.46 10.70
N GLU A 200 -7.66 4.09 9.44
CA GLU A 200 -6.57 4.11 8.45
C GLU A 200 -6.03 5.53 8.27
N THR A 201 -6.92 6.51 8.16
CA THR A 201 -6.56 7.93 8.05
C THR A 201 -5.80 8.40 9.29
N ALA A 202 -6.26 8.07 10.49
CA ALA A 202 -5.59 8.49 11.73
C ALA A 202 -4.18 7.87 11.88
N ARG A 203 -4.01 6.59 11.52
CA ARG A 203 -2.70 5.92 11.49
C ARG A 203 -1.77 6.58 10.48
N LEU A 204 -2.27 6.88 9.29
CA LEU A 204 -1.52 7.55 8.23
C LEU A 204 -1.07 8.95 8.65
N ILE A 205 -1.97 9.76 9.23
CA ILE A 205 -1.64 11.07 9.76
C ILE A 205 -0.55 10.99 10.82
N PHE A 206 -0.67 10.07 11.78
CA PHE A 206 0.36 9.92 12.81
C PHE A 206 1.71 9.53 12.20
N PHE A 207 1.70 8.58 11.26
CA PHE A 207 2.88 8.13 10.56
C PHE A 207 3.59 9.29 9.85
N VAL A 208 2.85 10.10 9.08
CA VAL A 208 3.37 11.29 8.38
C VAL A 208 3.91 12.31 9.38
N SER A 209 3.15 12.57 10.45
CA SER A 209 3.51 13.54 11.49
C SER A 209 4.81 13.18 12.21
N ARG A 210 5.09 11.89 12.43
CA ARG A 210 6.36 11.47 13.03
C ARG A 210 7.59 11.75 12.15
N ARG A 211 7.40 11.89 10.84
CA ARG A 211 8.50 12.04 9.85
C ARG A 211 8.60 13.44 9.26
N ARG A 212 7.59 14.28 9.45
CA ARG A 212 7.55 15.64 8.92
C ARG A 212 7.23 16.63 10.03
N ILE A 213 8.21 17.48 10.34
CA ILE A 213 8.10 18.49 11.40
C ILE A 213 6.87 19.39 11.19
N ALA A 214 6.60 19.77 9.93
CA ALA A 214 5.44 20.59 9.56
C ALA A 214 4.07 19.98 9.91
N TRP A 215 4.01 18.69 10.24
CA TRP A 215 2.76 17.99 10.60
C TRP A 215 2.66 17.69 12.11
N GLN A 216 3.76 17.86 12.86
CA GLN A 216 3.85 17.46 14.27
C GLN A 216 2.91 18.26 15.17
N GLU A 217 2.88 19.58 15.01
CA GLU A 217 2.06 20.46 15.86
C GLU A 217 0.57 20.17 15.68
N SER A 218 0.14 19.91 14.45
CA SER A 218 -1.25 19.59 14.10
C SER A 218 -1.59 18.10 14.24
N CYS A 219 -0.66 17.24 14.67
CA CYS A 219 -0.83 15.79 14.63
C CYS A 219 -2.06 15.33 15.40
N GLU A 220 -2.28 15.81 16.63
CA GLU A 220 -3.41 15.36 17.44
C GLU A 220 -4.75 15.80 16.85
N LEU A 221 -4.85 17.06 16.41
CA LEU A 221 -6.03 17.58 15.71
C LEU A 221 -6.33 16.78 14.44
N LEU A 222 -5.33 16.55 13.58
CA LEU A 222 -5.49 15.84 12.32
C LEU A 222 -5.80 14.35 12.53
N MET A 223 -5.29 13.71 13.58
CA MET A 223 -5.65 12.33 13.89
C MET A 223 -7.10 12.23 14.36
N ILE A 224 -7.57 13.17 15.19
CA ILE A 224 -8.98 13.22 15.60
C ILE A 224 -9.86 13.50 14.38
N ALA A 225 -9.50 14.48 13.55
CA ALA A 225 -10.22 14.77 12.31
C ALA A 225 -10.24 13.56 11.38
N GLY A 226 -9.10 12.89 11.20
CA GLY A 226 -8.97 11.66 10.43
C GLY A 226 -9.86 10.53 10.94
N LEU A 227 -9.94 10.31 12.26
CA LEU A 227 -10.84 9.31 12.85
C LEU A 227 -12.33 9.60 12.58
N LEU A 228 -12.70 10.87 12.46
CA LEU A 228 -14.09 11.32 12.51
C LEU A 228 -14.64 11.88 11.20
N HIS A 229 -13.79 12.14 10.19
CA HIS A 229 -14.15 12.90 8.99
C HIS A 229 -15.36 12.32 8.25
N ASP A 230 -15.42 10.98 8.17
CA ASP A 230 -16.45 10.24 7.46
C ASP A 230 -17.67 9.88 8.34
N LEU A 231 -17.75 10.27 9.62
CA LEU A 231 -18.88 9.90 10.48
C LEU A 231 -20.24 10.39 9.97
N GLY A 232 -20.24 11.45 9.16
CA GLY A 232 -21.46 11.91 8.48
C GLY A 232 -22.11 10.86 7.59
N TRP A 233 -21.35 9.88 7.08
CA TRP A 233 -21.90 8.76 6.31
C TRP A 233 -22.87 7.89 7.11
N LEU A 234 -22.67 7.77 8.44
CA LEU A 234 -23.60 7.04 9.31
C LEU A 234 -24.99 7.70 9.36
N MET A 235 -25.10 8.96 8.93
CA MET A 235 -26.35 9.71 8.84
C MET A 235 -27.04 9.55 7.49
N ILE A 236 -26.31 9.09 6.46
CA ILE A 236 -26.83 8.89 5.11
C ILE A 236 -27.43 7.49 5.03
N LYS A 237 -28.74 7.38 5.25
CA LYS A 237 -29.47 6.12 5.04
C LYS A 237 -29.77 5.95 3.54
N PRO A 238 -29.74 4.72 3.00
CA PRO A 238 -30.24 4.46 1.66
C PRO A 238 -31.73 4.83 1.60
N THR A 239 -32.05 5.91 0.90
CA THR A 239 -33.41 6.41 0.77
C THR A 239 -34.17 5.57 -0.26
N LYS A 240 -34.95 4.61 0.22
CA LYS A 240 -36.11 4.07 -0.53
C LYS A 240 -37.34 4.84 -0.09
N ASN A 241 -38.17 5.31 -1.02
CA ASN A 241 -39.48 5.85 -0.65
C ASN A 241 -40.38 4.72 -0.09
N THR A 242 -41.55 5.05 0.47
CA THR A 242 -42.51 4.08 1.03
C THR A 242 -43.02 3.03 0.02
N ARG A 243 -42.71 3.20 -1.27
CA ARG A 243 -43.04 2.28 -2.37
C ARG A 243 -41.83 1.47 -2.88
N GLY A 244 -40.67 1.59 -2.23
CA GLY A 244 -39.44 0.88 -2.61
C GLY A 244 -38.68 1.49 -3.78
N GLU A 245 -39.09 2.65 -4.30
CA GLU A 245 -38.45 3.31 -5.43
C GLU A 245 -37.27 4.17 -4.92
N LYS A 246 -36.20 4.26 -5.73
CA LYS A 246 -35.07 5.17 -5.47
C LYS A 246 -35.56 6.62 -5.56
N LEU A 247 -35.11 7.48 -4.64
CA LEU A 247 -35.37 8.92 -4.74
C LEU A 247 -34.84 9.50 -6.06
N LYS A 248 -35.47 10.58 -6.53
CA LYS A 248 -35.09 11.31 -7.76
C LYS A 248 -33.84 12.20 -7.61
N THR A 249 -33.32 12.35 -6.39
CA THR A 249 -32.06 13.07 -6.12
C THR A 249 -30.88 12.26 -6.63
N ASP A 250 -29.90 12.92 -7.24
CA ASP A 250 -28.65 12.28 -7.61
C ASP A 250 -27.99 11.74 -6.33
N PRO A 251 -27.73 10.42 -6.21
CA PRO A 251 -27.03 9.84 -5.06
C PRO A 251 -25.74 10.60 -4.74
N SER A 252 -25.04 11.11 -5.75
CA SER A 252 -23.81 11.89 -5.59
C SER A 252 -24.01 13.16 -4.75
N GLU A 253 -25.15 13.86 -4.88
CA GLU A 253 -25.41 15.09 -4.12
C GLU A 253 -25.68 14.81 -2.64
N ILE A 254 -26.30 13.66 -2.33
CA ILE A 254 -26.56 13.23 -0.95
C ILE A 254 -25.24 12.82 -0.28
N GLU A 255 -24.42 12.05 -1.00
CA GLU A 255 -23.12 11.58 -0.53
C GLU A 255 -22.15 12.74 -0.27
N GLN A 256 -22.14 13.75 -1.13
CA GLN A 256 -21.33 14.97 -0.94
C GLN A 256 -21.73 15.80 0.30
N GLY A 257 -22.88 15.51 0.92
CA GLY A 257 -23.33 16.14 2.15
C GLY A 257 -22.67 15.61 3.43
N HIS A 258 -22.01 14.45 3.39
CA HIS A 258 -21.45 13.84 4.61
C HIS A 258 -20.43 14.69 5.37
N PRO A 259 -19.56 15.54 4.73
CA PRO A 259 -18.62 16.37 5.49
C PRO A 259 -19.34 17.39 6.34
N VAL A 260 -20.44 17.97 5.82
CA VAL A 260 -21.29 18.92 6.55
C VAL A 260 -21.99 18.22 7.71
N LEU A 261 -22.56 17.04 7.47
CA LEU A 261 -23.23 16.25 8.51
C LEU A 261 -22.26 15.85 9.62
N GLY A 262 -21.05 15.41 9.26
CA GLY A 262 -19.98 15.09 10.21
C GLY A 262 -19.56 16.31 11.03
N ALA A 263 -19.32 17.46 10.39
CA ALA A 263 -18.97 18.69 11.09
C ALA A 263 -20.09 19.16 12.04
N ALA A 264 -21.36 19.10 11.60
CA ALA A 264 -22.50 19.48 12.41
C ALA A 264 -22.69 18.55 13.63
N LEU A 265 -22.49 17.25 13.46
CA LEU A 265 -22.49 16.27 14.54
C LEU A 265 -21.47 16.62 15.63
N LEU A 266 -20.26 17.00 15.19
CA LEU A 266 -19.12 17.18 16.07
C LEU A 266 -19.03 18.60 16.65
N GLY A 267 -19.67 19.59 16.02
CA GLY A 267 -19.71 20.98 16.52
C GLY A 267 -20.42 21.15 17.86
N GLY A 268 -21.18 20.15 18.31
CA GLY A 268 -21.76 20.10 19.66
C GLY A 268 -20.84 19.53 20.74
N LEU A 269 -19.69 18.96 20.36
CA LEU A 269 -18.79 18.26 21.28
C LEU A 269 -17.75 19.24 21.81
N ARG A 270 -17.83 19.54 23.10
CA ARG A 270 -16.83 20.33 23.81
C ARG A 270 -15.73 19.44 24.35
N GLY A 271 -14.48 19.91 24.28
CA GLY A 271 -13.37 19.29 25.02
C GLY A 271 -12.28 18.67 24.16
N PHE A 272 -12.26 18.92 22.84
CA PHE A 272 -11.08 18.65 22.03
C PHE A 272 -10.20 19.90 21.89
N PRO A 273 -8.88 19.72 21.70
CA PRO A 273 -8.02 20.81 21.28
C PRO A 273 -8.47 21.35 19.92
N GLY A 274 -8.78 22.64 19.84
CA GLY A 274 -9.14 23.28 18.57
C GLY A 274 -10.51 22.87 18.02
N ASP A 275 -11.53 22.70 18.88
CA ASP A 275 -12.92 22.33 18.51
C ASP A 275 -13.44 23.06 17.23
N SER A 276 -13.15 24.36 17.08
CA SER A 276 -13.51 25.13 15.87
C SER A 276 -12.76 24.68 14.62
N TYR A 277 -11.45 24.43 14.73
CA TYR A 277 -10.63 23.91 13.63
C TYR A 277 -11.00 22.46 13.28
N LEU A 278 -11.39 21.65 14.26
CA LEU A 278 -11.80 20.26 14.03
C LEU A 278 -12.99 20.19 13.07
N THR A 279 -14.05 20.96 13.36
CA THR A 279 -15.24 21.01 12.49
C THR A 279 -14.93 21.60 11.12
N GLU A 280 -14.07 22.62 11.06
CA GLU A 280 -13.62 23.19 9.80
C GLU A 280 -12.92 22.15 8.92
N VAL A 281 -11.90 21.49 9.47
CA VAL A 281 -11.10 20.45 8.78
C VAL A 281 -11.98 19.31 8.31
N ILE A 282 -12.91 18.85 9.15
CA ILE A 282 -13.87 17.80 8.78
C ILE A 282 -14.84 18.29 7.70
N SER A 283 -15.29 19.54 7.72
CA SER A 283 -16.19 20.03 6.66
C SER A 283 -15.50 20.21 5.30
N GLN A 284 -14.16 20.27 5.28
CA GLN A 284 -13.36 20.65 4.11
C GLN A 284 -12.50 19.51 3.54
N HIS A 285 -12.59 18.28 4.07
CA HIS A 285 -11.64 17.21 3.70
C HIS A 285 -11.77 16.69 2.25
N HIS A 286 -12.81 17.10 1.51
CA HIS A 286 -12.94 16.86 0.06
C HIS A 286 -12.87 18.14 -0.78
N GLU A 287 -12.55 19.28 -0.17
CA GLU A 287 -12.34 20.52 -0.90
C GLU A 287 -10.98 20.52 -1.61
N ARG A 288 -10.90 21.19 -2.75
CA ARG A 288 -9.74 21.21 -3.64
C ARG A 288 -9.33 22.64 -3.94
N LEU A 289 -8.04 22.88 -4.16
CA LEU A 289 -7.52 24.25 -4.34
C LEU A 289 -8.12 24.96 -5.58
N ASP A 290 -8.48 24.20 -6.60
CA ASP A 290 -9.09 24.65 -7.85
C ASP A 290 -10.59 24.96 -7.73
N GLY A 291 -11.22 24.72 -6.57
CA GLY A 291 -12.65 24.93 -6.33
C GLY A 291 -13.57 23.84 -6.88
N THR A 292 -13.02 22.75 -7.45
CA THR A 292 -13.82 21.62 -7.97
C THR A 292 -14.20 20.60 -6.89
N GLY A 293 -13.73 20.81 -5.66
CA GLY A 293 -14.09 20.02 -4.49
C GLY A 293 -15.49 20.33 -3.96
N TYR A 294 -15.86 19.67 -2.87
CA TYR A 294 -17.18 19.78 -2.24
C TYR A 294 -17.02 19.79 -0.71
N PRO A 295 -18.03 20.25 0.06
CA PRO A 295 -19.39 20.65 -0.33
C PRO A 295 -19.56 22.10 -0.80
N ARG A 296 -18.59 23.00 -0.56
CA ARG A 296 -18.72 24.44 -0.84
C ARG A 296 -17.97 24.91 -2.09
N GLY A 297 -17.07 24.10 -2.66
CA GLY A 297 -16.27 24.50 -3.81
C GLY A 297 -15.28 25.61 -3.46
N LEU A 298 -14.60 25.48 -2.33
CA LEU A 298 -13.67 26.49 -1.84
C LEU A 298 -12.42 26.57 -2.69
N HIS A 299 -11.90 27.78 -2.92
CA HIS A 299 -10.61 28.01 -3.56
C HIS A 299 -9.47 28.16 -2.54
N THR A 300 -8.22 28.14 -3.01
CA THR A 300 -6.98 28.16 -2.20
C THR A 300 -7.00 29.11 -1.01
N SER A 301 -7.44 30.36 -1.17
CA SER A 301 -7.42 31.37 -0.10
C SER A 301 -8.41 31.10 1.03
N ALA A 302 -9.43 30.27 0.79
CA ALA A 302 -10.47 29.92 1.77
C ALA A 302 -10.23 28.56 2.44
N LEU A 303 -9.24 27.78 1.98
CA LEU A 303 -8.91 26.48 2.54
C LEU A 303 -7.82 26.59 3.60
N GLY A 304 -8.17 26.24 4.84
CA GLY A 304 -7.26 26.19 5.97
C GLY A 304 -6.13 25.18 5.77
N GLU A 305 -4.97 25.47 6.34
CA GLU A 305 -3.76 24.64 6.20
C GLU A 305 -3.97 23.19 6.67
N TYR A 306 -4.68 23.00 7.78
CA TYR A 306 -5.01 21.68 8.31
C TYR A 306 -6.01 20.93 7.43
N SER A 307 -6.95 21.64 6.79
CA SER A 307 -7.88 21.05 5.83
C SER A 307 -7.14 20.50 4.63
N ARG A 308 -6.17 21.25 4.09
CA ARG A 308 -5.33 20.77 2.96
C ARG A 308 -4.54 19.52 3.33
N ARG A 309 -3.97 19.47 4.53
CA ARG A 309 -3.25 18.28 5.05
C ARG A 309 -4.15 17.06 5.14
N LEU A 310 -5.32 17.19 5.76
CA LEU A 310 -6.26 16.07 5.86
C LEU A 310 -6.75 15.64 4.47
N ALA A 311 -7.11 16.59 3.61
CA ALA A 311 -7.64 16.31 2.29
C ALA A 311 -6.65 15.55 1.40
N VAL A 312 -5.36 15.86 1.48
CA VAL A 312 -4.29 15.09 0.80
C VAL A 312 -4.22 13.65 1.30
N ALA A 313 -4.31 13.43 2.61
CA ALA A 313 -4.28 12.08 3.19
C ALA A 313 -5.55 11.28 2.82
N CYS A 314 -6.73 11.91 2.87
CA CYS A 314 -8.00 11.32 2.43
C CYS A 314 -7.95 10.96 0.94
N ARG A 315 -7.48 11.87 0.08
CA ARG A 315 -7.37 11.63 -1.36
C ARG A 315 -6.45 10.45 -1.68
N PHE A 316 -5.30 10.35 -1.01
CA PHE A 316 -4.41 9.21 -1.16
C PHE A 316 -5.13 7.89 -0.85
N LEU A 317 -5.83 7.83 0.29
CA LEU A 317 -6.54 6.62 0.72
C LEU A 317 -7.75 6.30 -0.16
N GLU A 318 -8.48 7.30 -0.65
CA GLU A 318 -9.55 7.11 -1.64
C GLU A 318 -9.03 6.46 -2.92
N LEU A 319 -7.94 7.00 -3.48
CA LEU A 319 -7.30 6.45 -4.67
C LEU A 319 -6.83 5.02 -4.39
N LYS A 320 -6.16 4.80 -3.25
CA LYS A 320 -5.61 3.50 -2.86
C LYS A 320 -6.69 2.44 -2.61
N ASN A 321 -7.85 2.82 -2.08
CA ASN A 321 -8.96 1.92 -1.76
C ASN A 321 -10.01 1.84 -2.88
N SER A 322 -9.84 2.58 -3.98
CA SER A 322 -10.77 2.59 -5.10
C SER A 322 -10.83 1.23 -5.80
N GLU A 323 -12.03 0.68 -5.96
CA GLU A 323 -12.27 -0.47 -6.85
C GLU A 323 -12.19 -0.10 -8.34
N ARG A 324 -12.23 1.20 -8.66
CA ARG A 324 -12.09 1.68 -10.04
C ARG A 324 -10.66 1.49 -10.51
N GLU A 325 -10.50 1.04 -11.76
CA GLU A 325 -9.21 0.98 -12.45
C GLU A 325 -8.49 2.34 -12.33
N LEU A 326 -7.42 2.40 -11.54
CA LEU A 326 -6.50 3.53 -11.58
C LEU A 326 -5.70 3.42 -12.87
N THR A 327 -6.20 4.06 -13.93
CA THR A 327 -5.47 4.17 -15.18
C THR A 327 -4.49 5.33 -15.05
N ALA A 328 -3.34 5.06 -14.42
CA ALA A 328 -2.23 6.00 -14.45
C ALA A 328 -1.64 6.18 -15.86
N ASP A 329 -2.18 5.53 -16.90
CA ASP A 329 -2.15 5.84 -18.35
C ASP A 329 -2.55 4.56 -19.16
N GLY A 330 -3.59 3.84 -18.72
CA GLY A 330 -4.05 2.59 -19.37
C GLY A 330 -3.44 1.28 -18.87
N ILE A 331 -2.60 1.30 -17.82
CA ILE A 331 -2.16 0.07 -17.13
C ILE A 331 -3.25 -0.39 -16.16
N ARG A 332 -3.74 -1.60 -16.35
CA ARG A 332 -4.62 -2.29 -15.39
C ARG A 332 -3.76 -2.95 -14.31
N THR A 333 -3.80 -2.44 -13.09
CA THR A 333 -3.09 -3.02 -11.94
C THR A 333 -4.05 -3.91 -11.15
N PHE A 334 -3.77 -5.20 -11.08
CA PHE A 334 -4.59 -6.19 -10.34
C PHE A 334 -3.94 -6.58 -8.99
N GLU A 335 -2.68 -6.21 -8.76
CA GLU A 335 -1.98 -6.47 -7.50
C GLU A 335 -2.16 -5.28 -6.55
N ARG A 336 -2.67 -5.52 -5.34
CA ARG A 336 -2.95 -4.48 -4.32
C ARG A 336 -1.74 -3.57 -4.04
N GLU A 337 -0.52 -4.08 -4.21
CA GLU A 337 0.74 -3.37 -4.02
C GLU A 337 1.00 -2.31 -5.12
N GLU A 338 0.58 -2.55 -6.36
CA GLU A 338 0.73 -1.58 -7.48
C GLU A 338 -0.24 -0.40 -7.35
N VAL A 339 -1.38 -0.60 -6.64
CA VAL A 339 -2.44 0.40 -6.45
C VAL A 339 -1.97 1.59 -5.62
N ALA A 340 -1.12 1.38 -4.61
CA ALA A 340 -0.62 2.49 -3.79
C ALA A 340 0.41 3.36 -4.53
N PHE A 341 1.27 2.76 -5.35
CA PHE A 341 2.14 3.51 -6.25
C PHE A 341 1.31 4.34 -7.23
N ALA A 342 0.29 3.71 -7.85
CA ALA A 342 -0.61 4.41 -8.76
C ALA A 342 -1.36 5.55 -8.05
N ALA A 343 -1.81 5.34 -6.81
CA ALA A 343 -2.43 6.38 -5.99
C ALA A 343 -1.47 7.54 -5.70
N ALA A 344 -0.23 7.25 -5.33
CA ALA A 344 0.82 8.25 -5.09
C ALA A 344 1.13 9.06 -6.36
N LEU A 345 1.28 8.40 -7.50
CA LEU A 345 1.53 9.04 -8.79
C LEU A 345 0.35 9.90 -9.24
N GLN A 346 -0.88 9.40 -9.09
CA GLN A 346 -2.07 10.17 -9.42
C GLN A 346 -2.20 11.41 -8.54
N LEU A 347 -2.01 11.27 -7.21
CA LEU A 347 -2.01 12.40 -6.29
C LEU A 347 -0.91 13.43 -6.63
N PHE A 348 0.29 12.96 -6.96
CA PHE A 348 1.39 13.82 -7.42
C PHE A 348 0.98 14.62 -8.66
N ARG A 349 0.42 13.97 -9.69
CA ARG A 349 -0.04 14.63 -10.92
C ARG A 349 -1.19 15.61 -10.67
N GLU A 350 -2.17 15.25 -9.85
CA GLU A 350 -3.26 16.14 -9.43
C GLU A 350 -2.70 17.39 -8.72
N SER A 351 -1.67 17.24 -7.88
CA SER A 351 -1.00 18.38 -7.24
C SER A 351 -0.30 19.30 -8.25
N ARG A 352 0.36 18.75 -9.28
CA ARG A 352 1.03 19.54 -10.32
C ARG A 352 0.03 20.31 -11.20
N ARG A 353 -1.22 19.86 -11.28
CA ARG A 353 -2.32 20.57 -11.94
C ARG A 353 -2.97 21.66 -11.07
N GLY A 354 -2.52 21.82 -9.82
CA GLY A 354 -3.05 22.80 -8.88
C GLY A 354 -4.33 22.37 -8.18
N GLU A 355 -4.70 21.09 -8.23
CA GLU A 355 -5.89 20.56 -7.55
C GLU A 355 -5.66 20.42 -6.04
N TRP A 356 -4.42 20.12 -5.65
CA TRP A 356 -3.97 19.91 -4.27
C TRP A 356 -2.76 20.78 -3.95
N ASP A 357 -2.52 21.05 -2.67
CA ASP A 357 -1.37 21.84 -2.22
C ASP A 357 -0.07 21.07 -2.47
N GLU A 358 0.74 21.57 -3.40
CA GLU A 358 1.97 20.95 -3.86
C GLU A 358 2.95 20.68 -2.71
N THR A 359 3.09 21.66 -1.80
CA THR A 359 4.00 21.55 -0.66
C THR A 359 3.53 20.48 0.32
N VAL A 360 2.21 20.41 0.57
CA VAL A 360 1.62 19.38 1.42
C VAL A 360 1.78 17.99 0.81
N VAL A 361 1.54 17.84 -0.49
CA VAL A 361 1.70 16.57 -1.21
C VAL A 361 3.15 16.10 -1.20
N ASP A 362 4.12 16.97 -1.45
CA ASP A 362 5.54 16.63 -1.42
C ASP A 362 5.99 16.18 -0.02
N GLN A 363 5.56 16.89 1.02
CA GLN A 363 5.82 16.49 2.41
C GLN A 363 5.21 15.13 2.72
N PHE A 364 3.95 14.91 2.32
CA PHE A 364 3.21 13.67 2.53
C PHE A 364 3.88 12.48 1.83
N LEU A 365 4.16 12.58 0.53
CA LEU A 365 4.78 11.53 -0.27
C LEU A 365 6.17 11.18 0.25
N SER A 366 6.97 12.21 0.55
CA SER A 366 8.30 11.99 1.11
C SER A 366 8.22 11.36 2.50
N ALA A 367 7.14 11.58 3.27
CA ALA A 367 6.96 10.93 4.57
C ALA A 367 6.69 9.44 4.39
N LEU A 368 5.93 9.04 3.36
CA LEU A 368 5.70 7.65 3.02
C LEU A 368 7.01 6.93 2.71
N ASP A 369 7.86 7.54 1.88
CA ASP A 369 9.25 7.13 1.67
C ASP A 369 10.09 8.31 1.16
N GLU A 370 11.29 8.50 1.70
CA GLU A 370 12.17 9.64 1.38
C GLU A 370 12.57 9.69 -0.11
N SER A 371 12.61 8.54 -0.79
CA SER A 371 12.95 8.46 -2.21
C SER A 371 11.75 8.56 -3.16
N LEU A 372 10.52 8.41 -2.64
CA LEU A 372 9.31 8.30 -3.45
C LEU A 372 9.10 9.53 -4.34
N LEU A 373 9.30 10.73 -3.81
CA LEU A 373 9.07 11.96 -4.58
C LEU A 373 9.98 12.02 -5.82
N GLN A 374 11.27 11.70 -5.67
CA GLN A 374 12.21 11.66 -6.79
C GLN A 374 11.78 10.61 -7.82
N VAL A 375 11.40 9.41 -7.36
CA VAL A 375 10.90 8.33 -8.21
C VAL A 375 9.67 8.77 -9.02
N LEU A 376 8.73 9.48 -8.39
CA LEU A 376 7.52 9.97 -9.07
C LEU A 376 7.84 11.05 -10.09
N ILE A 377 8.79 11.96 -9.80
CA ILE A 377 9.26 12.98 -10.75
C ILE A 377 9.89 12.31 -11.98
N GLU A 378 10.77 11.34 -11.76
CA GLU A 378 11.41 10.59 -12.85
C GLU A 378 10.36 9.82 -13.66
N THR A 379 9.41 9.18 -13.00
CA THR A 379 8.29 8.46 -13.61
C THR A 379 7.46 9.38 -14.51
N ASP A 380 7.06 10.54 -14.01
CA ASP A 380 6.21 11.49 -14.73
C ASP A 380 6.93 12.13 -15.93
N ARG A 381 8.22 12.50 -15.78
CA ARG A 381 9.04 13.10 -16.85
C ARG A 381 9.17 12.23 -18.09
N HIS A 382 9.21 10.90 -17.92
CA HIS A 382 9.36 10.00 -19.05
C HIS A 382 8.04 9.76 -19.79
N ASN A 383 6.92 10.33 -19.31
CA ASN A 383 5.57 10.22 -19.87
C ASN A 383 5.26 8.80 -20.38
N ASP A 384 5.69 7.80 -19.60
CA ASP A 384 5.75 6.41 -20.02
C ASP A 384 4.55 5.66 -19.43
N PRO A 385 3.56 5.26 -20.25
CA PRO A 385 2.45 4.42 -19.81
C PRO A 385 2.89 3.01 -19.39
N PHE A 386 4.20 2.72 -19.25
CA PHE A 386 4.76 1.46 -18.77
C PHE A 386 5.71 1.60 -17.58
N THR A 387 5.62 2.69 -16.79
CA THR A 387 6.62 3.00 -15.76
C THR A 387 6.87 1.88 -14.73
N LEU A 388 5.88 1.04 -14.40
CA LEU A 388 6.12 -0.14 -13.55
C LEU A 388 7.11 -1.15 -14.15
N LYS A 389 7.14 -1.30 -15.48
CA LYS A 389 8.04 -2.22 -16.21
C LYS A 389 9.45 -1.63 -16.39
N ARG A 390 9.55 -0.30 -16.52
CA ARG A 390 10.83 0.41 -16.70
C ARG A 390 11.52 0.74 -15.39
N PHE A 391 10.78 1.05 -14.32
CA PHE A 391 11.27 1.07 -12.94
C PHE A 391 11.89 -0.28 -12.53
N GLN A 392 11.34 -1.37 -13.07
CA GLN A 392 11.89 -2.73 -12.93
C GLN A 392 13.10 -3.02 -13.86
N GLN A 393 13.24 -2.34 -15.00
CA GLN A 393 14.33 -2.53 -15.98
C GLN A 393 15.54 -1.61 -15.76
N GLN A 394 15.38 -0.36 -15.30
CA GLN A 394 16.50 0.55 -15.01
C GLN A 394 17.46 -0.02 -13.94
N ARG A 395 16.97 -0.88 -13.02
CA ARG A 395 17.85 -1.61 -12.09
C ARG A 395 18.72 -2.69 -12.74
N ARG A 396 18.37 -3.17 -13.95
CA ARG A 396 19.22 -4.12 -14.71
C ARG A 396 20.43 -3.42 -15.32
N ASP A 397 20.27 -2.18 -15.78
CA ASP A 397 21.29 -1.51 -16.58
C ASP A 397 22.43 -0.96 -15.68
N GLU A 398 22.11 -0.45 -14.48
CA GLU A 398 23.13 -0.02 -13.51
C GLU A 398 23.95 -1.19 -12.91
N ALA A 399 23.41 -2.41 -12.93
CA ALA A 399 24.12 -3.62 -12.50
C ALA A 399 25.07 -4.18 -13.58
N HIS A 400 24.97 -3.70 -14.82
CA HIS A 400 25.76 -4.16 -15.96
C HIS A 400 26.83 -3.17 -16.46
N GLU A 401 26.97 -1.98 -15.86
CA GLU A 401 28.01 -1.01 -16.24
C GLU A 401 29.47 -1.39 -15.87
N LEU A 402 29.75 -2.66 -15.59
CA LEU A 402 31.12 -3.18 -15.49
C LEU A 402 31.45 -4.30 -16.49
N ILE A 403 30.68 -4.44 -17.58
CA ILE A 403 31.04 -5.38 -18.64
C ILE A 403 31.08 -4.62 -19.99
N PRO A 404 32.26 -4.44 -20.60
CA PRO A 404 32.34 -3.84 -21.93
C PRO A 404 31.70 -4.78 -22.98
N PRO A 405 31.14 -4.23 -24.08
CA PRO A 405 30.44 -5.01 -25.08
C PRO A 405 31.39 -5.98 -25.81
N PRO A 406 30.86 -7.09 -26.39
CA PRO A 406 31.63 -8.25 -26.77
C PRO A 406 32.48 -7.98 -28.02
N HIS A 407 33.79 -8.20 -27.91
CA HIS A 407 34.60 -8.50 -29.07
C HIS A 407 34.30 -9.94 -29.50
N PHE A 408 33.45 -10.10 -30.52
CA PHE A 408 33.49 -11.28 -31.37
C PHE A 408 33.78 -10.85 -32.80
N THR A 409 35.05 -11.01 -33.16
CA THR A 409 35.51 -11.35 -34.49
C THR A 409 34.78 -12.59 -35.01
N MET A 410 34.28 -12.54 -36.24
CA MET A 410 34.24 -13.72 -37.10
C MET A 410 34.68 -13.30 -38.50
N ASP A 411 35.90 -13.69 -38.85
CA ASP A 411 36.31 -13.85 -40.24
C ASP A 411 35.75 -15.18 -40.77
N ALA A 412 35.15 -15.13 -41.96
CA ALA A 412 35.53 -16.01 -43.08
C ALA A 412 34.84 -15.57 -44.38
N ALA A 413 35.65 -15.03 -45.29
CA ALA A 413 35.51 -14.98 -46.75
C ALA A 413 34.76 -16.20 -47.34
N THR A 414 33.85 -16.13 -48.30
CA THR A 414 33.97 -15.83 -49.75
C THR A 414 32.56 -16.09 -50.33
N THR A 415 32.00 -15.40 -51.33
CA THR A 415 32.40 -15.42 -52.74
C THR A 415 31.55 -14.38 -53.53
N GLU A 416 32.09 -14.00 -54.68
CA GLU A 416 31.80 -12.89 -55.58
C GLU A 416 30.42 -12.79 -56.27
N SER A 417 30.08 -11.53 -56.58
CA SER A 417 29.49 -10.97 -57.83
C SER A 417 28.26 -11.61 -58.48
N ALA A 418 27.21 -10.81 -58.69
CA ALA A 418 26.97 -10.15 -59.99
C ALA A 418 25.55 -9.54 -60.10
N ASN A 419 25.52 -8.31 -60.62
CA ASN A 419 24.52 -7.70 -61.51
C ASN A 419 23.09 -7.37 -61.03
N LEU A 420 22.88 -6.07 -60.82
CA LEU A 420 22.00 -5.19 -61.61
C LEU A 420 20.99 -5.88 -62.53
N THR A 421 19.69 -5.65 -62.29
CA THR A 421 18.75 -5.09 -63.29
C THR A 421 17.45 -4.61 -62.64
N GLU A 422 16.98 -3.46 -63.10
CA GLU A 422 15.66 -2.87 -62.90
C GLU A 422 14.53 -3.79 -63.37
N ASN A 423 13.35 -3.72 -62.73
CA ASN A 423 12.08 -3.53 -63.45
C ASN A 423 10.85 -3.37 -62.52
N HIS A 424 10.23 -2.20 -62.63
CA HIS A 424 8.79 -1.96 -62.86
C HIS A 424 7.67 -2.79 -62.17
N SER A 425 6.94 -2.07 -61.32
CA SER A 425 5.48 -1.78 -61.40
C SER A 425 4.41 -2.87 -61.17
N LYS A 426 3.39 -2.47 -60.35
CA LYS A 426 1.98 -2.92 -60.29
C LYS A 426 1.80 -4.34 -59.70
N LEU A 427 0.95 -4.57 -58.69
CA LEU A 427 -0.44 -4.16 -58.47
C LEU A 427 -0.77 -4.17 -56.96
#